data_AF-A0A514ZS83-F1
#
_entry.id   AF-A0A514ZS83-F1
#
_cell.length_a   1.000
_cell.length_b   1.000
_cell.length_c   1.000
_cell.angle_alpha   90.00
_cell.angle_beta   90.00
_cell.angle_gamma   90.00
#
_symmetry.space_group_name_H-M   'P 1'
#
loop_
_entity.id
_entity.type
_entity.pdbx_description
1 polymer ?
#
loop_
_entity_poly.entity_id
_entity_poly.type
_entity_poly.pdbx_seq_one_letter_code
_entity_poly.pdbx_strand_id
1 'polypeptide(L)'
;MNPFTPDEQQRIIEAIRQAEKATSGEIRVHVEAHCANPDPVQRAIEVFAQLGMHQTKDQNGVLFYLAYTDRKFAVLGDTGIDAKVPADFWESTKDLLRSYFANGAYAEGLSRGIERAGQQLKQYFPYASDDTNELADDISFD
;
A
#
# COMPACT_ATOMS: atom_id res chain seq x y z
N MET A 1 6.60 16.11 4.83
CA MET A 1 5.58 16.79 5.71
C MET A 1 4.36 15.89 5.85
N ASN A 2 3.88 15.65 7.07
CA ASN A 2 2.78 14.72 7.35
C ASN A 2 1.38 15.40 7.24
N PRO A 3 0.49 14.95 6.33
CA PRO A 3 -0.85 15.54 6.16
C PRO A 3 -1.91 14.97 7.11
N PHE A 4 -1.59 13.97 7.94
CA PHE A 4 -2.56 13.23 8.75
C PHE A 4 -2.50 13.57 10.23
N THR A 5 -3.66 13.66 10.84
CA THR A 5 -3.81 13.70 12.30
C THR A 5 -3.37 12.38 12.94
N PRO A 6 -3.06 12.35 14.25
CA PRO A 6 -2.73 11.11 14.95
C PRO A 6 -3.81 10.03 14.81
N ASP A 7 -5.09 10.40 14.87
CA ASP A 7 -6.21 9.47 14.74
C ASP A 7 -6.31 8.87 13.33
N GLU A 8 -6.03 9.66 12.29
CA GLU A 8 -5.97 9.19 10.91
C GLU A 8 -4.80 8.23 10.67
N GLN A 9 -3.62 8.54 11.22
CA GLN A 9 -2.47 7.65 11.15
C GLN A 9 -2.76 6.32 11.84
N GLN A 10 -3.37 6.38 13.03
CA GLN A 10 -3.76 5.19 13.76
C GLN A 10 -4.75 4.34 12.96
N ARG A 11 -5.73 4.95 12.28
CA ARG A 11 -6.67 4.23 11.40
C ARG A 11 -5.97 3.55 10.23
N ILE A 12 -4.99 4.21 9.62
CA ILE A 12 -4.21 3.61 8.51
C ILE A 12 -3.38 2.43 9.04
N ILE A 13 -2.67 2.59 10.15
CA ILE A 13 -1.86 1.54 10.77
C ILE A 13 -2.74 0.35 11.18
N GLU A 14 -3.93 0.59 11.72
CA GLU A 14 -4.87 -0.48 12.05
C GLU A 14 -5.34 -1.21 10.80
N ALA A 15 -5.60 -0.51 9.69
CA ALA A 15 -5.97 -1.14 8.43
C ALA A 15 -4.86 -2.06 7.89
N ILE A 16 -3.59 -1.63 7.95
CA ILE A 16 -2.41 -2.44 7.59
C ILE A 16 -2.41 -3.73 8.39
N ARG A 17 -2.44 -3.62 9.72
CA ARG A 17 -2.43 -4.77 10.64
C ARG A 17 -3.60 -5.74 10.45
N GLN A 18 -4.76 -5.25 10.03
CA GLN A 18 -5.91 -6.12 9.75
C GLN A 18 -5.77 -6.81 8.40
N ALA A 19 -5.21 -6.14 7.40
CA ALA A 19 -4.93 -6.73 6.10
C ALA A 19 -3.89 -7.86 6.21
N GLU A 20 -2.81 -7.66 6.95
CA GLU A 20 -1.75 -8.67 7.17
C GLU A 20 -2.21 -9.86 8.01
N LYS A 21 -3.33 -9.74 8.74
CA LYS A 21 -3.97 -10.92 9.38
C LYS A 21 -4.80 -11.76 8.40
N ALA A 22 -5.07 -11.24 7.21
CA ALA A 22 -5.83 -11.92 6.18
C ALA A 22 -4.94 -12.57 5.11
N THR A 23 -3.73 -12.04 4.90
CA THR A 23 -2.77 -12.47 3.86
C THR A 23 -1.37 -12.52 4.45
N SER A 24 -0.49 -13.39 3.94
CA SER A 24 0.95 -13.36 4.27
C SER A 24 1.71 -12.25 3.52
N GLY A 25 0.98 -11.29 2.94
CA GLY A 25 1.53 -10.23 2.11
C GLY A 25 1.70 -8.97 2.96
N GLU A 26 2.85 -8.33 2.82
CA GLU A 26 3.27 -7.22 3.66
C GLU A 26 2.86 -5.89 3.02
N ILE A 27 2.18 -5.01 3.75
CA ILE A 27 1.61 -3.78 3.18
C ILE A 27 2.20 -2.56 3.86
N ARG A 28 2.72 -1.62 3.05
CA ARG A 28 3.25 -0.35 3.56
C ARG A 28 2.66 0.85 2.84
N VAL A 29 2.62 1.97 3.55
CA VAL A 29 2.17 3.26 3.01
C VAL A 29 3.34 4.23 3.03
N HIS A 30 3.57 4.92 1.91
CA HIS A 30 4.50 6.05 1.84
C HIS A 30 3.79 7.32 1.37
N VAL A 31 4.01 8.42 2.09
CA VAL A 31 3.35 9.70 1.83
C VAL A 31 4.37 10.83 1.74
N GLU A 32 4.36 11.52 0.60
CA GLU A 32 5.16 12.73 0.36
C GLU A 32 4.27 13.91 -0.06
N ALA A 33 4.76 15.14 0.08
CA ALA A 33 4.00 16.32 -0.34
C ALA A 33 3.87 16.40 -1.87
N HIS A 34 5.01 16.26 -2.56
CA HIS A 34 5.13 16.38 -4.00
C HIS A 34 5.86 15.17 -4.55
N CYS A 35 5.42 14.72 -5.72
CA CYS A 35 6.01 13.60 -6.43
C CYS A 35 7.32 14.03 -7.08
N ALA A 36 8.45 13.55 -6.57
CA ALA A 36 9.77 13.92 -7.10
C ALA A 36 9.99 13.48 -8.57
N ASN A 37 9.20 12.50 -9.03
CA ASN A 37 9.17 12.04 -10.42
C ASN A 37 7.89 12.53 -11.14
N PRO A 38 7.92 12.87 -12.44
CA PRO A 38 6.69 13.13 -13.20
C PRO A 38 5.70 11.95 -13.17
N ASP A 39 6.20 10.72 -13.20
CA ASP A 39 5.39 9.49 -13.14
C ASP A 39 5.32 8.94 -11.71
N PRO A 40 4.14 8.89 -11.08
CA PRO A 40 4.00 8.35 -9.73
C PRO A 40 4.32 6.87 -9.61
N VAL A 41 4.21 6.09 -10.69
CA VAL A 41 4.60 4.67 -10.68
C VAL A 41 6.12 4.56 -10.59
N GLN A 42 6.85 5.36 -11.37
CA GLN A 42 8.31 5.36 -11.31
C GLN A 42 8.82 5.83 -9.93
N ARG A 43 8.17 6.84 -9.33
CA ARG A 43 8.48 7.25 -7.96
C ARG A 43 8.19 6.13 -6.95
N ALA A 44 7.06 5.45 -7.08
CA ALA A 44 6.73 4.34 -6.20
C ALA A 44 7.76 3.21 -6.30
N ILE A 45 8.29 2.90 -7.49
CA ILE A 45 9.39 1.92 -7.67
C ILE A 45 10.67 2.35 -6.92
N GLU A 46 11.04 3.62 -7.01
CA GLU A 46 12.19 4.16 -6.27
C GLU A 46 12.00 4.02 -4.76
N VAL A 47 10.82 4.43 -4.25
CA VAL A 47 10.46 4.33 -2.83
C VAL A 47 10.42 2.87 -2.38
N PHE A 48 9.88 1.97 -3.20
CA PHE A 48 9.83 0.53 -2.92
C PHE A 48 11.22 -0.05 -2.66
N ALA A 49 12.19 0.34 -3.49
CA ALA A 49 13.59 -0.04 -3.31
C ALA A 49 14.21 0.61 -2.07
N GLN A 50 13.98 1.91 -1.83
CA GLN A 50 14.49 2.65 -0.67
C GLN A 50 14.00 2.07 0.67
N LEU A 51 12.74 1.63 0.71
CA LEU A 51 12.11 1.05 1.88
C LEU A 51 12.41 -0.44 2.06
N GLY A 52 13.16 -1.07 1.15
CA GLY A 52 13.51 -2.49 1.25
C GLY A 52 12.31 -3.43 1.08
N MET A 53 11.25 -2.99 0.39
CA MET A 53 9.98 -3.76 0.31
C MET A 53 10.11 -5.12 -0.40
N HIS A 54 11.21 -5.35 -1.11
CA HIS A 54 11.57 -6.63 -1.75
C HIS A 54 12.11 -7.67 -0.75
N GLN A 55 12.31 -7.30 0.52
CA GLN A 55 12.86 -8.17 1.56
C GLN A 55 11.77 -9.06 2.20
N THR A 56 10.93 -9.65 1.36
CA THR A 56 9.92 -10.64 1.76
C THR A 56 10.26 -11.99 1.14
N LYS A 57 10.02 -13.08 1.86
CA LYS A 57 10.37 -14.43 1.39
C LYS A 57 9.67 -14.77 0.07
N ASP A 58 8.41 -14.36 -0.06
CA ASP A 58 7.54 -14.67 -1.19
C ASP A 58 7.45 -13.54 -2.23
N GLN A 59 8.24 -12.47 -2.07
CA GLN A 59 8.19 -11.28 -2.95
C GLN A 59 6.76 -10.76 -3.09
N ASN A 60 6.12 -10.54 -1.95
CA ASN A 60 4.70 -10.20 -1.85
C ASN A 60 4.47 -8.91 -1.07
N GLY A 61 5.46 -8.02 -1.05
CA GLY A 61 5.33 -6.66 -0.53
C GLY A 61 4.44 -5.80 -1.42
N VAL A 62 3.63 -4.93 -0.80
CA VAL A 62 2.77 -3.97 -1.48
C VAL A 62 3.01 -2.58 -0.93
N LEU A 63 3.27 -1.62 -1.82
CA LEU A 63 3.42 -0.22 -1.49
C LEU A 63 2.23 0.59 -1.99
N PHE A 64 1.56 1.27 -1.06
CA PHE A 64 0.64 2.37 -1.34
C PHE A 64 1.42 3.68 -1.29
N TYR A 65 1.59 4.31 -2.44
CA TYR A 65 2.31 5.58 -2.58
C TYR A 65 1.33 6.74 -2.80
N LEU A 66 1.50 7.85 -2.05
CA LEU A 66 0.67 9.05 -2.16
C LEU A 66 1.53 10.33 -2.16
N ALA A 67 1.39 11.13 -3.22
CA ALA A 67 1.82 12.53 -3.25
C ALA A 67 0.61 13.45 -3.14
N TYR A 68 0.30 13.89 -1.92
CA TYR A 68 -1.02 14.47 -1.59
C TYR A 68 -1.26 15.87 -2.18
N THR A 69 -0.21 16.67 -2.38
CA THR A 69 -0.36 18.02 -2.96
C THR A 69 -0.52 17.95 -4.48
N ASP A 70 0.17 17.00 -5.11
CA ASP A 70 0.09 16.77 -6.56
C ASP A 70 -1.12 15.90 -6.95
N ARG A 71 -1.83 15.36 -5.96
CA ARG A 71 -2.98 14.44 -6.14
C ARG A 71 -2.62 13.23 -7.00
N LYS A 72 -1.39 12.74 -6.84
CA LYS A 72 -0.86 11.55 -7.52
C LYS A 72 -0.76 10.40 -6.53
N PHE A 73 -1.01 9.19 -7.00
CA PHE A 73 -0.87 7.97 -6.21
C PHE A 73 -0.52 6.79 -7.10
N ALA A 74 0.02 5.74 -6.48
CA ALA A 74 0.28 4.46 -7.12
C ALA A 74 0.09 3.33 -6.10
N VAL A 75 -0.26 2.15 -6.60
CA VAL A 75 -0.24 0.90 -5.83
C VAL A 75 0.68 -0.03 -6.57
N LEU A 76 1.74 -0.47 -5.90
CA LEU A 76 2.79 -1.31 -6.47
C LEU A 76 2.88 -2.60 -5.66
N GLY A 77 2.70 -3.75 -6.32
CA GLY A 77 3.02 -5.05 -5.76
C GLY A 77 4.39 -5.51 -6.23
N ASP A 78 5.02 -6.38 -5.46
CA ASP A 78 6.29 -7.01 -5.82
C ASP A 78 6.11 -8.15 -6.84
N THR A 79 7.21 -8.66 -7.39
CA THR A 79 7.21 -9.61 -8.51
C THR A 79 6.52 -10.93 -8.21
N GLY A 80 6.49 -11.37 -6.96
CA GLY A 80 5.75 -12.57 -6.56
C GLY A 80 4.24 -12.39 -6.69
N ILE A 81 3.71 -11.20 -6.42
CA ILE A 81 2.31 -10.86 -6.65
C ILE A 81 2.00 -10.87 -8.14
N ASP A 82 2.78 -10.13 -8.94
CA ASP A 82 2.60 -10.03 -10.39
C ASP A 82 2.62 -11.39 -11.10
N ALA A 83 3.37 -12.35 -10.58
CA ALA A 83 3.43 -13.71 -11.11
C ALA A 83 2.14 -14.54 -10.86
N LYS A 84 1.30 -14.16 -9.89
CA LYS A 84 0.12 -14.93 -9.45
C LYS A 84 -1.22 -14.27 -9.77
N VAL A 85 -1.27 -12.94 -9.81
CA VAL A 85 -2.52 -12.18 -9.95
C VAL A 85 -2.80 -11.84 -11.42
N PRO A 86 -4.08 -11.67 -11.82
CA PRO A 86 -4.41 -11.19 -13.16
C PRO A 86 -3.99 -9.73 -13.36
N ALA A 87 -3.80 -9.32 -14.62
CA ALA A 87 -3.31 -7.98 -14.97
C ALA A 87 -4.21 -6.82 -14.47
N ASP A 88 -5.50 -7.07 -14.24
CA ASP A 88 -6.50 -6.11 -13.76
C ASP A 88 -6.68 -6.12 -12.23
N PHE A 89 -5.89 -6.91 -11.51
CA PHE A 89 -6.04 -7.15 -10.07
C PHE A 89 -6.17 -5.87 -9.24
N TRP A 90 -5.34 -4.86 -9.55
CA TRP A 90 -5.29 -3.59 -8.82
C TRP A 90 -6.32 -2.56 -9.29
N GLU A 91 -7.00 -2.74 -10.43
CA GLU A 91 -7.89 -1.72 -11.00
C GLU A 91 -9.00 -1.33 -10.02
N SER A 92 -9.66 -2.32 -9.41
CA SER A 92 -10.74 -2.06 -8.46
C SER A 92 -10.28 -1.33 -7.18
N THR A 93 -9.04 -1.56 -6.75
CA THR A 93 -8.43 -0.86 -5.61
C THR A 93 -8.05 0.57 -5.99
N LYS A 94 -7.51 0.77 -7.21
CA LYS A 94 -7.22 2.11 -7.73
C LYS A 94 -8.49 2.94 -7.90
N ASP A 95 -9.58 2.37 -8.37
CA ASP A 95 -10.86 3.05 -8.53
C ASP A 95 -11.45 3.48 -7.18
N LEU A 96 -11.37 2.60 -6.17
CA LEU A 96 -11.75 2.93 -4.80
C LEU A 96 -10.94 4.12 -4.27
N LEU A 97 -9.61 4.03 -4.33
CA LEU A 97 -8.71 5.11 -3.89
C LEU A 97 -9.02 6.43 -4.60
N ARG A 98 -9.17 6.39 -5.92
CA ARG A 98 -9.50 7.56 -6.75
C ARG A 98 -10.76 8.26 -6.27
N SER A 99 -11.81 7.50 -5.93
CA SER A 99 -13.09 8.05 -5.46
C SER A 99 -12.95 8.82 -4.14
N TYR A 100 -12.17 8.31 -3.18
CA TYR A 100 -11.91 8.97 -1.90
C TYR A 100 -10.98 10.17 -2.07
N PHE A 101 -9.90 10.03 -2.85
CA PHE A 101 -8.89 11.08 -3.05
C PHE A 101 -9.44 12.28 -3.82
N ALA A 102 -10.42 12.06 -4.71
CA ALA A 102 -11.15 13.15 -5.37
C ALA A 102 -11.81 14.11 -4.37
N ASN A 103 -12.28 13.58 -3.23
CA ASN A 103 -12.92 14.32 -2.14
C ASN A 103 -11.93 14.78 -1.05
N GLY A 104 -10.63 14.56 -1.22
CA GLY A 104 -9.60 14.87 -0.21
C GLY A 104 -9.61 13.91 0.99
N ALA A 105 -10.40 12.83 0.95
CA ALA A 105 -10.52 11.85 2.02
C ALA A 105 -9.37 10.82 1.96
N TYR A 106 -8.12 11.29 2.07
CA TYR A 106 -6.92 10.47 1.87
C TYR A 106 -6.78 9.35 2.89
N ALA A 107 -6.95 9.65 4.18
CA ALA A 107 -6.79 8.64 5.23
C ALA A 107 -7.84 7.52 5.11
N GLU A 108 -9.12 7.87 4.93
CA GLU A 108 -10.19 6.88 4.71
C GLU A 108 -9.96 6.09 3.42
N GLY A 109 -9.56 6.76 2.33
CA GLY A 109 -9.24 6.10 1.08
C GLY A 109 -8.14 5.06 1.22
N LEU A 110 -7.03 5.43 1.87
CA LEU A 110 -5.92 4.52 2.15
C LEU A 110 -6.37 3.33 3.00
N SER A 111 -7.05 3.56 4.13
CA SER A 111 -7.55 2.48 4.99
C SER A 111 -8.43 1.50 4.22
N ARG A 112 -9.38 1.99 3.42
CA ARG A 112 -10.28 1.14 2.61
C ARG A 112 -9.55 0.41 1.49
N GLY A 113 -8.57 1.06 0.86
CA GLY A 113 -7.74 0.46 -0.17
C GLY A 113 -6.87 -0.68 0.38
N ILE A 114 -6.28 -0.48 1.57
CA ILE A 114 -5.47 -1.48 2.27
C ILE A 114 -6.32 -2.67 2.70
N GLU A 115 -7.48 -2.43 3.32
CA GLU A 115 -8.44 -3.49 3.65
C GLU A 115 -8.80 -4.32 2.41
N ARG A 116 -9.09 -3.66 1.29
CA ARG A 116 -9.42 -4.34 0.03
C ARG A 116 -8.25 -5.15 -0.51
N ALA A 117 -7.03 -4.59 -0.52
CA ALA A 117 -5.83 -5.28 -0.97
C ALA A 117 -5.59 -6.55 -0.16
N GLY A 118 -5.66 -6.49 1.17
CA GLY A 118 -5.53 -7.68 2.03
C GLY A 118 -6.55 -8.78 1.71
N GLN A 119 -7.81 -8.40 1.49
CA GLN A 119 -8.86 -9.37 1.11
C GLN A 119 -8.62 -10.00 -0.27
N GLN A 120 -8.14 -9.21 -1.25
CA GLN A 120 -7.83 -9.74 -2.58
C GLN A 120 -6.59 -10.64 -2.55
N LEU A 121 -5.55 -10.24 -1.82
CA LEU A 121 -4.28 -10.99 -1.72
C LEU A 121 -4.44 -12.32 -0.99
N LYS A 122 -5.36 -12.41 -0.01
CA LYS A 122 -5.68 -13.64 0.72
C LYS A 122 -5.91 -14.87 -0.16
N GLN A 123 -6.47 -14.68 -1.36
CA GLN A 123 -6.69 -15.78 -2.31
C GLN A 123 -5.39 -16.35 -2.89
N TYR A 124 -4.35 -15.54 -3.00
CA TYR A 124 -3.07 -15.88 -3.66
C TYR A 124 -1.92 -16.09 -2.66
N PHE A 125 -2.02 -15.46 -1.50
CA PHE A 125 -1.07 -15.47 -0.38
C PHE A 125 -1.85 -15.62 0.94
N PRO A 126 -2.52 -16.75 1.18
CA PRO A 126 -3.30 -16.94 2.40
C PRO A 126 -2.39 -16.84 3.63
N TYR A 127 -2.90 -16.22 4.70
CA TYR A 127 -2.19 -16.16 5.98
C TYR A 127 -1.79 -17.56 6.46
N ALA A 128 -0.50 -17.75 6.74
CA ALA A 128 0.04 -18.99 7.27
C ALA A 128 0.20 -18.89 8.79
N SER A 129 0.04 -19.99 9.53
CA SER A 129 0.15 -19.98 11.00
C SER A 129 1.56 -19.70 11.54
N ASP A 130 2.58 -19.83 10.68
CA ASP A 130 3.99 -19.52 10.92
C ASP A 130 4.42 -18.18 10.30
N ASP A 131 3.46 -17.40 9.79
CA ASP A 131 3.71 -16.11 9.19
C ASP A 131 4.32 -15.15 10.20
N THR A 132 5.46 -14.57 9.84
CA THR A 132 6.22 -13.64 10.66
C THR A 132 6.21 -12.31 9.95
N ASN A 133 5.83 -11.24 10.64
CA ASN A 133 5.84 -9.89 10.09
C ASN A 133 7.25 -9.56 9.56
N GLU A 134 7.39 -9.46 8.23
CA GLU A 134 8.66 -9.28 7.55
C GLU A 134 9.02 -7.81 7.38
N LEU A 135 8.03 -6.92 7.28
CA LEU A 135 8.21 -5.48 7.13
C LEU A 135 7.67 -4.72 8.36
N ALA A 136 7.61 -3.38 8.28
CA ALA A 136 7.11 -2.56 9.38
C ALA A 136 5.69 -2.07 9.06
N ASP A 137 4.77 -2.24 10.01
CA ASP A 137 3.39 -1.72 9.96
C ASP A 137 3.34 -0.21 10.21
N ASP A 138 4.09 0.57 9.43
CA ASP A 138 4.21 2.01 9.60
C ASP A 138 3.87 2.80 8.34
N ILE A 139 3.71 4.11 8.55
CA ILE A 139 3.58 5.07 7.46
C ILE A 139 4.94 5.75 7.33
N SER A 140 5.56 5.56 6.17
CA SER A 140 6.76 6.29 5.81
C SER A 140 6.39 7.68 5.28
N PHE A 141 7.15 8.71 5.65
CA PHE A 141 6.92 10.08 5.23
C PHE A 141 8.20 10.73 4.71
N ASP A 142 8.05 11.52 3.64
CA ASP A 142 9.03 12.51 3.16
C ASP A 142 8.42 13.94 3.19
#